data_AF-A0AA46SLF4-F1
#
_entry.id   AF-A0AA46SLF4-F1
#
_cell.length_a   1.000
_cell.length_b   1.000
_cell.length_c   1.000
_cell.angle_alpha   90.00
_cell.angle_beta   90.00
_cell.angle_gamma   90.00
#
_symmetry.space_group_name_H-M   'P 1'
#
loop_
_entity.id
_entity.type
_entity.pdbx_description
1 polymer ?
#
loop_
_entity_poly.entity_id
_entity_poly.type
_entity_poly.pdbx_seq_one_letter_code
_entity_poly.pdbx_strand_id
1 'polypeptide(L)'
;MSHVGNKIRAGFFATPERQGEYFTQLLEVEGSGVWLDPTCGEGEILKQLSAAFQKEDYRITTYGVELDKGRADKAKSVLDHTINAPIESMVIVRGVLL
;
A
#
# COMPACT_ATOMS: atom_id res chain seq x y z
N MET A 1 18.79 -9.42 -16.42
CA MET A 1 19.23 -8.22 -15.67
C MET A 1 20.11 -8.66 -14.52
N SER A 2 21.26 -8.02 -14.29
CA SER A 2 22.25 -8.46 -13.29
C SER A 2 21.74 -8.31 -11.85
N HIS A 3 22.13 -9.24 -10.96
CA HIS A 3 21.78 -9.22 -9.53
C HIS A 3 22.06 -7.88 -8.84
N VAL A 4 23.03 -7.11 -9.33
CA VAL A 4 23.41 -5.79 -8.81
C VAL A 4 22.29 -4.77 -9.00
N GLY A 5 21.67 -4.71 -10.19
CA GLY A 5 20.58 -3.77 -10.46
C GLY A 5 19.35 -4.02 -9.58
N ASN A 6 19.04 -5.29 -9.30
CA ASN A 6 17.94 -5.65 -8.42
C ASN A 6 18.22 -5.26 -6.97
N LYS A 7 19.46 -5.41 -6.49
CA LYS A 7 19.88 -4.94 -5.15
C LYS A 7 19.79 -3.43 -5.01
N ILE A 8 20.20 -2.66 -6.03
CA ILE A 8 20.10 -1.19 -6.04
C ILE A 8 18.64 -0.73 -5.92
N ARG A 9 17.71 -1.47 -6.53
CA ARG A 9 16.27 -1.17 -6.42
C ARG A 9 15.62 -1.74 -5.15
N ALA A 10 16.40 -2.38 -4.28
CA ALA A 10 15.89 -3.16 -3.15
C ALA A 10 14.82 -4.20 -3.56
N GLY A 11 14.97 -4.80 -4.74
CA GLY A 11 13.99 -5.75 -5.29
C GLY A 11 12.74 -5.12 -5.90
N PHE A 12 12.67 -3.79 -6.01
CA PHE A 12 11.46 -3.08 -6.45
C PHE A 12 11.08 -3.37 -7.90
N PHE A 13 9.87 -3.92 -8.04
CA PHE A 13 9.15 -4.11 -9.29
C PHE A 13 7.75 -3.51 -9.15
N ALA A 14 7.46 -2.46 -9.92
CA ALA A 14 6.18 -1.78 -9.82
C ALA A 14 5.07 -2.66 -10.38
N THR A 15 3.97 -2.77 -9.65
CA THR A 15 2.70 -3.24 -10.21
C THR A 15 2.31 -2.33 -11.37
N PRO A 16 2.03 -2.85 -12.58
CA PRO A 16 1.67 -1.99 -13.69
C PRO A 16 0.32 -1.32 -13.43
N GLU A 17 0.17 -0.08 -13.91
CA GLU A 17 -0.94 0.81 -13.55
C GLU A 17 -2.33 0.23 -13.85
N ARG A 18 -2.46 -0.48 -14.98
CA ARG A 18 -3.74 -1.09 -15.40
C ARG A 18 -4.23 -2.20 -14.47
N GLN A 19 -3.36 -2.74 -13.61
CA GLN A 19 -3.74 -3.81 -12.70
C GLN A 19 -4.62 -3.30 -11.56
N GLY A 20 -4.53 -2.02 -11.17
CA GLY A 20 -5.41 -1.47 -10.15
C GLY A 20 -6.88 -1.50 -10.55
N GLU A 21 -7.21 -1.17 -11.81
CA GLU A 21 -8.57 -1.28 -12.35
C GLU A 21 -9.06 -2.72 -12.41
N TYR A 22 -8.16 -3.66 -12.66
CA TYR A 22 -8.51 -5.08 -12.65
C TYR A 22 -8.80 -5.56 -11.22
N PHE A 23 -8.00 -5.14 -10.24
CA PHE A 23 -8.18 -5.54 -8.85
C PHE A 23 -9.51 -5.05 -8.25
N THR A 24 -9.98 -3.86 -8.63
CA THR A 24 -11.29 -3.37 -8.16
C THR A 24 -12.46 -4.24 -8.62
N GLN A 25 -12.32 -4.95 -9.74
CA GLN A 25 -13.34 -5.87 -10.24
C GLN A 25 -13.36 -7.22 -9.50
N LEU A 26 -12.32 -7.52 -8.72
CA LEU A 26 -12.17 -8.79 -8.00
C LEU A 26 -12.60 -8.71 -6.53
N LEU A 27 -12.85 -7.51 -6.01
CA LEU A 27 -13.13 -7.29 -4.60
C LEU A 27 -14.58 -6.88 -4.38
N GLU A 28 -15.22 -7.53 -3.43
CA GLU A 28 -16.45 -7.05 -2.80
C GLU A 28 -16.10 -6.45 -1.44
N VAL A 29 -16.49 -5.20 -1.21
CA VAL A 29 -16.13 -4.45 0.00
C VAL A 29 -17.40 -3.95 0.64
N GLU A 30 -17.64 -4.38 1.86
CA GLU A 30 -18.77 -3.97 2.69
C GLU A 30 -18.28 -3.16 3.88
N GLY A 31 -18.86 -1.98 4.08
CA GLY A 31 -18.54 -1.13 5.21
C GLY A 31 -17.15 -0.48 5.14
N SER A 32 -16.79 0.14 6.27
CA SER A 32 -15.48 0.77 6.46
C SER A 32 -14.38 -0.27 6.72
N GLY A 33 -13.15 0.06 6.36
CA GLY A 33 -12.02 -0.88 6.49
C GLY A 33 -10.66 -0.19 6.64
N VAL A 34 -9.69 -0.97 7.08
CA VAL A 34 -8.28 -0.59 7.14
C VAL A 34 -7.51 -1.47 6.17
N TRP A 35 -6.87 -0.86 5.16
CA TRP A 35 -6.18 -1.57 4.09
C TRP A 35 -4.70 -1.31 4.20
N LEU A 36 -3.90 -2.38 4.16
CA LEU A 36 -2.45 -2.33 4.30
C LEU A 36 -1.79 -2.92 3.06
N ASP A 37 -0.88 -2.15 2.47
CA ASP A 37 0.13 -2.67 1.56
C ASP A 37 1.50 -2.62 2.27
N PRO A 38 2.05 -3.77 2.68
CA PRO A 38 3.29 -3.79 3.46
C PRO A 38 4.55 -3.62 2.59
N THR A 39 4.38 -3.48 1.28
CA THR A 39 5.43 -3.20 0.29
C THR A 39 4.90 -2.21 -0.75
N CYS A 40 4.43 -1.05 -0.29
CA CYS A 40 3.53 -0.19 -1.07
C CYS A 40 4.16 0.51 -2.27
N GLY A 41 5.48 0.48 -2.43
CA GLY A 41 6.16 1.26 -3.46
C GLY A 41 5.81 2.74 -3.30
N GLU A 42 5.31 3.35 -4.38
CA GLU A 42 4.88 4.75 -4.41
C GLU A 42 3.42 4.94 -3.95
N GLY A 43 2.71 3.88 -3.55
CA GLY A 43 1.34 3.94 -3.00
C GLY A 43 0.20 4.00 -4.03
N GLU A 44 0.52 4.16 -5.31
CA GLU A 44 -0.47 4.40 -6.39
C GLU A 44 -1.56 3.33 -6.49
N ILE A 45 -1.18 2.05 -6.42
CA ILE A 45 -2.15 0.96 -6.56
C ILE A 45 -3.10 0.91 -5.38
N LEU A 46 -2.60 0.97 -4.13
CA LEU A 46 -3.47 1.01 -2.95
C LEU A 46 -4.39 2.24 -2.96
N LYS A 47 -3.89 3.39 -3.45
CA LYS A 47 -4.70 4.59 -3.64
C LYS A 47 -5.83 4.37 -4.65
N GLN A 48 -5.51 3.83 -5.82
CA GLN A 48 -6.48 3.56 -6.88
C GLN A 48 -7.56 2.57 -6.41
N LEU A 49 -7.14 1.49 -5.76
CA LEU A 49 -8.04 0.49 -5.20
C LEU A 49 -8.98 1.10 -4.16
N SER A 50 -8.42 1.73 -3.11
CA SER A 50 -9.23 2.28 -2.02
C SER A 50 -10.19 3.36 -2.50
N ALA A 51 -9.77 4.21 -3.45
CA ALA A 51 -10.62 5.24 -4.03
C ALA A 51 -11.88 4.69 -4.68
N ALA A 52 -11.82 3.52 -5.33
CA ALA A 52 -12.98 2.87 -5.95
C ALA A 52 -14.05 2.41 -4.95
N PHE A 53 -13.69 2.29 -3.66
CA PHE A 53 -14.57 1.79 -2.62
C PHE A 53 -14.86 2.84 -1.51
N GLN A 54 -14.35 4.07 -1.63
CA GLN A 54 -14.78 5.18 -0.77
C GLN A 54 -16.23 5.54 -1.10
N LYS A 55 -17.10 5.64 -0.08
CA LYS A 55 -18.51 6.05 -0.20
C LYS A 55 -18.85 7.04 0.93
N GLU A 56 -20.00 7.72 0.85
CA GLU A 56 -20.39 8.69 1.91
C GLU A 56 -20.43 8.05 3.31
N ASP A 57 -20.93 6.80 3.40
CA ASP A 57 -21.06 6.08 4.67
C ASP A 57 -19.87 5.17 5.00
N TYR A 58 -18.97 4.92 4.03
CA TYR A 58 -17.86 3.95 4.17
C TYR A 58 -16.52 4.63 3.96
N ARG A 59 -15.61 4.38 4.90
CA ARG A 59 -14.25 4.87 4.81
C ARG A 59 -13.26 3.73 4.76
N ILE A 60 -12.38 3.76 3.77
CA ILE A 60 -11.18 2.94 3.76
C ILE A 60 -10.01 3.83 4.19
N THR A 61 -9.33 3.43 5.26
CA THR A 61 -8.07 4.06 5.68
C THR A 61 -6.90 3.24 5.18
N THR A 62 -5.97 3.88 4.50
CA THR A 62 -4.84 3.25 3.81
C THR A 62 -3.55 3.35 4.62
N TYR A 63 -2.86 2.22 4.72
CA TYR A 63 -1.56 2.10 5.37
C TYR A 63 -0.56 1.53 4.37
N GLY A 64 0.59 2.18 4.23
CA GLY A 64 1.71 1.74 3.40
C GLY A 64 2.97 1.50 4.23
N VAL A 65 3.73 0.47 3.89
CA VAL A 65 5.10 0.28 4.37
C VAL A 65 6.02 0.18 3.16
N GLU A 66 7.10 0.96 3.16
CA GLU A 66 8.06 0.95 2.07
C GLU A 66 9.47 1.16 2.59
N LEU A 67 10.42 0.34 2.10
CA LEU A 67 11.80 0.36 2.53
C LEU A 67 12.57 1.56 1.96
N ASP A 68 12.36 1.89 0.69
CA ASP A 68 13.05 2.99 0.03
C ASP A 68 12.44 4.34 0.42
N LYS A 69 13.30 5.25 0.90
CA LYS A 69 12.88 6.57 1.35
C LYS A 69 12.18 7.39 0.27
N GLY A 70 12.68 7.35 -0.97
CA GLY A 70 12.12 8.14 -2.07
C GLY A 70 10.72 7.68 -2.44
N ARG A 71 10.51 6.36 -2.53
CA ARG A 71 9.18 5.78 -2.75
C ARG A 71 8.25 5.99 -1.56
N ALA A 72 8.72 5.82 -0.33
CA ALA A 72 7.94 6.08 0.87
C ALA A 72 7.48 7.54 0.97
N ASP A 73 8.34 8.50 0.60
CA ASP A 73 7.98 9.92 0.61
C ASP A 73 6.92 10.26 -0.46
N LYS A 74 6.90 9.55 -1.59
CA LYS A 74 5.78 9.61 -2.55
C LYS A 74 4.51 8.95 -2.01
N ALA A 75 4.62 7.76 -1.43
CA ALA A 75 3.47 7.07 -0.84
C ALA A 75 2.77 7.91 0.26
N LYS A 76 3.54 8.64 1.08
CA LYS A 76 3.01 9.59 2.07
C LYS A 76 2.14 10.71 1.50
N SER A 77 2.30 11.07 0.22
CA SER A 77 1.50 12.13 -0.39
C SER A 77 0.15 11.64 -0.90
N VAL A 78 -0.06 10.32 -1.02
CA VAL A 78 -1.27 9.73 -1.60
C VAL A 78 -2.05 8.83 -0.64
N LEU A 79 -1.37 8.17 0.32
CA LEU A 79 -1.94 7.30 1.34
C LEU A 79 -2.19 8.05 2.67
N ASP A 80 -3.13 7.56 3.49
CA ASP A 80 -3.45 8.16 4.79
C ASP A 80 -2.28 8.01 5.79
N HIS A 81 -1.65 6.83 5.79
CA HIS A 81 -0.52 6.52 6.65
C HIS A 81 0.57 5.80 5.86
N THR A 82 1.82 6.17 6.09
CA THR A 82 2.97 5.48 5.48
C THR A 82 4.15 5.46 6.43
N ILE A 83 4.77 4.29 6.58
CA ILE A 83 5.98 4.09 7.39
C ILE A 83 7.13 3.74 6.44
N ASN A 84 8.25 4.46 6.56
CA ASN A 84 9.47 4.11 5.86
C ASN A 84 10.28 3.10 6.70
N ALA A 85 10.08 1.82 6.44
CA ALA A 85 10.67 0.72 7.22
C ALA A 85 10.71 -0.59 6.41
N PRO A 86 11.54 -1.56 6.80
CA PRO A 86 11.43 -2.93 6.31
C PRO A 86 10.12 -3.58 6.80
N ILE A 87 9.48 -4.39 5.95
CA ILE A 87 8.25 -5.13 6.29
C ILE A 87 8.44 -6.01 7.53
N GLU A 88 9.63 -6.56 7.73
CA GLU A 88 10.00 -7.44 8.84
C GLU A 88 9.94 -6.75 10.20
N SER A 89 9.95 -5.42 10.23
CA SER A 89 9.83 -4.64 11.47
C SER A 89 8.39 -4.26 11.83
N MET A 90 7.41 -4.63 10.98
CA MET A 90 6.01 -4.25 11.14
C MET A 90 5.21 -5.38 11.77
N VAL A 91 4.34 -5.02 12.71
CA VAL A 91 3.41 -5.95 13.37
C VAL A 91 2.01 -5.37 13.29
N ILE A 92 1.06 -6.14 12.75
CA ILE A 92 -0.37 -5.81 12.80
C ILE A 92 -0.93 -6.43 14.07
N VAL A 93 -1.43 -5.61 14.98
CA VAL A 93 -2.08 -6.07 16.20
C VAL A 93 -3.51 -5.58 16.21
N ARG A 94 -4.47 -6.49 16.33
CA ARG A 94 -5.85 -6.12 16.66
C ARG A 94 -5.85 -5.70 18.13
N GLY A 95 -6.09 -4.41 18.39
CA GLY A 95 -6.10 -3.87 19.74
C GLY A 95 -7.15 -4.55 20.61
N VAL A 96 -6.79 -5.62 21.30
CA VAL A 96 -7.31 -5.89 22.64
C VAL A 96 -6.33 -5.18 23.55
N LEU A 97 -6.54 -3.89 23.77
CA LEU A 97 -5.89 -3.20 24.87
C LEU A 97 -6.34 -3.92 26.15
N LEU A 98 -5.39 -4.58 26.82
CA LEU A 98 -5.54 -4.99 28.23
C LEU A 98 -5.55 -3.73 29.12
#